data_AF-A0A8B6G694-F1
#
_entry.id   AF-A0A8B6G694-F1
#
_cell.length_a   1.000
_cell.length_b   1.000
_cell.length_c   1.000
_cell.angle_alpha   90.00
_cell.angle_beta   90.00
_cell.angle_gamma   90.00
#
_symmetry.space_group_name_H-M   'P 1'
#
loop_
_entity.id
_entity.type
_entity.pdbx_description
1 polymer ?
#
loop_
_entity_poly.entity_id
_entity_poly.type
_entity_poly.pdbx_seq_one_letter_code
_entity_poly.pdbx_strand_id
1 'polypeptide(L)'
;MGLSEDGEDAVESQFEELCLDLNMDKKARDEALENYQKILENYSLEGNQLHWLVCALYEACRRSVIPTVGRGTVEGNCVSLTRLLRSSKFSLIQFFNKMKKWSDMANLRKEFRDKIDRLERNFAVSTVIFKKFEPIFLDIFRNPMDEPAKQNRSRKQR
;
A
#
# COMPACT_ATOMS: atom_id res chain seq x y z
N MET A 1 22.89 -15.14 -4.88
CA MET A 1 22.78 -15.04 -6.35
C MET A 1 22.39 -13.59 -6.60
N GLY A 2 23.36 -12.76 -6.99
CA GLY A 2 23.14 -11.31 -7.20
C GLY A 2 22.28 -11.10 -8.44
N LEU A 3 21.44 -10.08 -8.41
CA LEU A 3 20.75 -9.60 -9.60
C LEU A 3 21.84 -9.11 -10.58
N SER A 4 21.67 -9.37 -11.87
CA SER A 4 22.54 -8.75 -12.89
C SER A 4 22.45 -7.23 -12.80
N GLU A 5 23.53 -6.50 -13.07
CA GLU A 5 23.58 -5.01 -13.04
C GLU A 5 22.39 -4.39 -13.79
N ASP A 6 22.01 -4.94 -14.96
CA ASP A 6 20.82 -4.54 -15.73
C ASP A 6 19.48 -4.63 -14.97
N GLY A 7 19.39 -5.56 -14.02
CA GLY A 7 18.20 -5.80 -13.20
C GLY A 7 18.10 -4.88 -11.98
N GLU A 8 19.24 -4.42 -11.46
CA GLU A 8 19.28 -3.42 -10.38
C GLU A 8 18.92 -2.04 -10.94
N ASP A 9 19.49 -1.66 -12.07
CA ASP A 9 19.18 -0.40 -12.76
C ASP A 9 17.69 -0.29 -13.15
N ALA A 10 17.08 -1.40 -13.57
CA ALA A 10 15.66 -1.45 -13.90
C ALA A 10 14.76 -1.25 -12.67
N VAL A 11 15.16 -1.77 -11.50
CA VAL A 11 14.42 -1.62 -10.24
C VAL A 11 14.55 -0.21 -9.70
N GLU A 12 15.74 0.39 -9.78
CA GLU A 12 15.96 1.78 -9.38
C GLU A 12 15.13 2.74 -10.25
N SER A 13 15.11 2.54 -11.57
CA SER A 13 14.30 3.36 -12.48
C SER A 13 12.79 3.27 -12.18
N GLN A 14 12.28 2.05 -11.91
CA GLN A 14 10.88 1.86 -11.49
C GLN A 14 10.57 2.54 -10.14
N PHE A 15 11.53 2.52 -9.23
CA PHE A 15 11.39 3.18 -7.94
C PHE A 15 11.41 4.71 -8.07
N GLU A 16 12.21 5.25 -8.98
CA GLU A 16 12.20 6.67 -9.30
C GLU A 16 10.86 7.11 -9.90
N GLU A 17 10.33 6.35 -10.86
CA GLU A 17 9.02 6.61 -11.45
C GLU A 17 7.92 6.59 -10.39
N LEU A 18 7.95 5.62 -9.48
CA LEU A 18 7.01 5.53 -8.36
C LEU A 18 7.13 6.72 -7.41
N CYS A 19 8.35 7.16 -7.09
CA CYS A 19 8.58 8.33 -6.27
C CYS A 19 8.04 9.61 -6.92
N LEU A 20 8.15 9.74 -8.24
CA LEU A 20 7.60 10.85 -9.01
C LEU A 20 6.06 10.82 -9.04
N ASP A 21 5.43 9.68 -9.28
CA ASP A 21 3.97 9.52 -9.25
C ASP A 21 3.37 9.86 -7.88
N LEU A 22 4.10 9.55 -6.81
CA LEU A 22 3.70 9.86 -5.44
C LEU A 22 4.08 11.28 -5.00
N ASN A 23 4.81 12.02 -5.84
CA ASN A 23 5.34 13.36 -5.55
C ASN A 23 6.15 13.39 -4.24
N MET A 24 7.00 12.39 -4.06
CA MET A 24 7.88 12.24 -2.90
C MET A 24 8.99 13.28 -2.89
N ASP A 25 9.36 13.75 -1.71
CA ASP A 25 10.55 14.56 -1.54
C ASP A 25 11.81 13.72 -1.77
N LYS A 26 12.82 14.38 -2.35
CA LYS A 26 14.11 13.77 -2.65
C LYS A 26 14.77 13.16 -1.41
N LYS A 27 14.62 13.80 -0.24
CA LYS A 27 15.22 13.32 1.01
C LYS A 27 14.65 11.97 1.44
N ALA A 28 13.33 11.82 1.53
CA ALA A 28 12.73 10.53 1.91
C ALA A 28 13.02 9.42 0.91
N ARG A 29 13.10 9.75 -0.38
CA ARG A 29 13.50 8.81 -1.43
C ARG A 29 14.94 8.33 -1.25
N ASP A 30 15.87 9.26 -1.09
CA ASP A 30 17.29 8.95 -0.98
C ASP A 30 17.57 8.16 0.33
N GLU A 31 16.91 8.53 1.45
CA GLU A 31 16.97 7.76 2.71
C GLU A 31 16.43 6.32 2.56
N ALA A 32 15.35 6.14 1.78
CA ALA A 32 14.78 4.82 1.53
C ALA A 32 15.73 3.94 0.70
N LEU A 33 16.36 4.51 -0.33
CA LEU A 33 17.31 3.80 -1.19
C LEU A 33 18.57 3.39 -0.42
N GLU A 34 19.11 4.29 0.41
CA GLU A 34 20.27 4.00 1.26
C GLU A 34 19.98 2.88 2.26
N ASN A 35 18.81 2.89 2.91
CA ASN A 35 18.42 1.82 3.83
C ASN A 35 18.23 0.48 3.10
N TYR A 36 17.72 0.50 1.87
CA TYR A 36 17.58 -0.68 1.04
C TYR A 36 18.92 -1.29 0.64
N GLN A 37 19.87 -0.49 0.20
CA GLN A 37 21.23 -0.95 -0.12
C GLN A 37 21.91 -1.56 1.11
N LYS A 38 21.80 -0.91 2.29
CA LYS A 38 22.33 -1.46 3.55
C LYS A 38 21.75 -2.83 3.91
N ILE A 39 20.46 -3.06 3.65
CA ILE A 39 19.83 -4.35 3.93
C ILE A 39 20.24 -5.40 2.90
N LEU A 40 20.39 -5.04 1.62
CA LEU A 40 20.90 -5.94 0.58
C LEU A 40 22.30 -6.48 0.88
N GLU A 41 23.18 -5.66 1.49
CA GLU A 41 24.52 -6.10 1.89
C GLU A 41 24.48 -7.20 2.96
N ASN A 42 23.47 -7.18 3.83
CA ASN A 42 23.39 -8.05 5.00
C ASN A 42 22.40 -9.22 4.82
N TYR A 43 21.44 -9.11 3.91
CA TYR A 43 20.35 -10.06 3.74
C TYR A 43 20.06 -10.34 2.26
N SER A 44 19.70 -11.58 1.95
CA SER A 44 19.20 -11.93 0.63
C SER A 44 17.69 -11.65 0.53
N LEU A 45 17.33 -10.64 -0.26
CA LEU A 45 15.95 -10.21 -0.45
C LEU A 45 15.26 -11.02 -1.57
N GLU A 46 14.36 -11.94 -1.19
CA GLU A 46 13.64 -12.77 -2.15
C GLU A 46 12.36 -12.10 -2.71
N GLY A 47 12.06 -12.41 -3.97
CA GLY A 47 10.86 -11.96 -4.69
C GLY A 47 11.04 -10.59 -5.36
N ASN A 48 9.95 -9.83 -5.47
CA ASN A 48 9.97 -8.51 -6.12
C ASN A 48 10.75 -7.49 -5.28
N GLN A 49 11.80 -6.91 -5.87
CA GLN A 49 12.66 -5.89 -5.26
C GLN A 49 11.97 -4.55 -5.07
N LEU A 50 11.12 -4.15 -6.02
CA LEU A 50 10.32 -2.92 -5.90
C LEU A 50 9.46 -2.94 -4.63
N HIS A 51 8.94 -4.12 -4.25
CA HIS A 51 8.15 -4.25 -3.02
C HIS A 51 8.98 -4.03 -1.75
N TRP A 52 10.25 -4.40 -1.76
CA TRP A 52 11.16 -4.14 -0.64
C TRP A 52 11.52 -2.65 -0.54
N LEU A 53 11.78 -2.00 -1.67
CA LEU A 53 11.94 -0.55 -1.75
C LEU A 53 10.69 0.20 -1.27
N VAL A 54 9.49 -0.29 -1.60
CA VAL A 54 8.24 0.28 -1.10
C VAL A 54 8.12 0.14 0.43
N CYS A 55 8.59 -0.98 1.02
CA CYS A 55 8.67 -1.12 2.48
C CYS A 55 9.65 -0.12 3.11
N ALA A 56 10.83 0.07 2.50
CA ALA A 56 11.83 1.06 2.91
C ALA A 56 11.27 2.49 2.84
N LEU A 57 10.60 2.82 1.74
CA LEU A 57 9.99 4.12 1.51
C LEU A 57 8.86 4.37 2.51
N TYR A 58 8.02 3.37 2.80
CA TYR A 58 6.96 3.48 3.80
C TYR A 58 7.54 3.77 5.20
N GLU A 59 8.63 3.11 5.58
CA GLU A 59 9.34 3.39 6.83
C GLU A 59 9.88 4.84 6.85
N ALA A 60 10.64 5.25 5.83
CA ALA A 60 11.22 6.59 5.73
C ALA A 60 10.13 7.68 5.82
N CYS A 61 9.03 7.47 5.10
CA CYS A 61 7.86 8.35 5.13
C CYS A 61 7.26 8.49 6.52
N ARG A 62 7.27 7.45 7.35
CA ARG A 62 6.67 7.44 8.70
C ARG A 62 7.63 7.91 9.79
N ARG A 63 8.94 7.89 9.55
CA ARG A 63 9.96 8.46 10.43
C ARG A 63 10.02 9.98 10.33
N SER A 64 9.66 10.54 9.18
CA SER A 64 9.55 12.00 9.00
C SER A 64 8.35 12.56 9.77
N VAL A 65 8.57 13.56 10.62
CA VAL A 65 7.53 14.23 11.39
C VAL A 65 7.36 15.64 10.83
N ILE A 66 6.18 15.95 10.29
CA ILE A 66 5.89 17.29 9.79
C ILE A 66 5.06 18.03 10.86
N PRO A 67 5.58 19.13 11.44
CA PRO A 67 4.81 19.94 12.37
C PRO A 67 3.67 20.66 11.62
N THR A 68 2.42 20.50 12.06
CA THR A 68 1.29 21.25 11.49
C THR A 68 0.96 22.49 12.32
N VAL A 69 0.49 23.55 11.65
CA VAL A 69 -0.02 24.76 12.32
C VAL A 69 -1.35 24.44 13.00
N GLY A 70 -1.39 24.42 14.34
CA GLY A 70 -2.65 24.37 15.10
C GLY A 70 -2.83 23.27 16.16
N ARG A 71 -1.80 22.46 16.48
CA ARG A 71 -1.77 21.34 17.47
C ARG A 71 -1.92 19.94 16.87
N GLY A 72 -0.88 19.50 16.19
CA GLY A 72 -0.65 18.08 15.92
C GLY A 72 0.64 17.87 15.14
N THR A 73 1.55 17.04 15.63
CA THR A 73 2.59 16.46 14.77
C THR A 73 1.91 15.45 13.87
N VAL A 74 1.85 15.69 12.55
CA VAL A 74 1.42 14.64 11.63
C VAL A 74 2.65 13.80 11.33
N GLU A 75 2.62 12.54 11.74
CA GLU A 75 3.63 11.57 11.34
C GLU A 75 3.48 11.28 9.85
N GLY A 76 4.40 11.86 9.08
CA GLY A 76 4.76 11.42 7.75
C GLY A 76 4.41 12.33 6.59
N ASN A 77 5.04 12.03 5.44
CA ASN A 77 4.92 12.73 4.16
C ASN A 77 3.53 12.69 3.49
N CYS A 78 2.46 12.46 4.25
CA CYS A 78 1.07 12.44 3.77
C CYS A 78 0.77 11.44 2.63
N VAL A 79 1.68 10.51 2.30
CA VAL A 79 1.38 9.46 1.30
C VAL A 79 0.47 8.41 1.89
N SER A 80 -0.74 8.32 1.34
CA SER A 80 -1.67 7.25 1.69
C SER A 80 -1.07 5.89 1.33
N LEU A 81 -1.07 4.96 2.29
CA LEU A 81 -0.65 3.58 2.05
C LEU A 81 -1.38 2.96 0.87
N THR A 82 -2.68 3.25 0.70
CA THR A 82 -3.45 2.73 -0.43
C THR A 82 -2.96 3.24 -1.78
N ARG A 83 -2.44 4.47 -1.85
CA ARG A 83 -1.87 5.04 -3.07
C ARG A 83 -0.52 4.39 -3.36
N LEU A 84 0.36 4.32 -2.35
CA LEU A 84 1.67 3.66 -2.45
C LEU A 84 1.56 2.21 -2.97
N LEU A 85 0.64 1.44 -2.40
CA LEU A 85 0.41 0.04 -2.78
C LEU A 85 -0.20 -0.10 -4.19
N ARG A 86 -1.07 0.83 -4.60
CA ARG A 86 -1.66 0.81 -5.93
C ARG A 86 -0.62 1.12 -7.00
N SER A 87 0.21 2.14 -6.82
CA SER A 87 1.26 2.53 -7.77
C SER A 87 2.32 1.43 -7.93
N SER A 88 2.61 0.68 -6.86
CA SER A 88 3.56 -0.45 -6.90
C SER A 88 2.93 -1.80 -7.27
N LYS A 89 1.62 -1.88 -7.54
CA LYS A 89 0.86 -3.14 -7.72
C LYS A 89 1.10 -4.14 -6.58
N PHE A 90 1.31 -3.63 -5.37
CA PHE A 90 1.67 -4.39 -4.20
C PHE A 90 0.43 -4.65 -3.35
N SER A 91 -0.01 -5.91 -3.22
CA SER A 91 -1.21 -6.19 -2.44
C SER A 91 -0.99 -5.91 -0.95
N LEU A 92 -2.05 -5.44 -0.27
CA LEU A 92 -1.98 -5.10 1.16
C LEU A 92 -1.62 -6.30 2.04
N ILE A 93 -2.04 -7.52 1.66
CA ILE A 93 -1.67 -8.76 2.37
C ILE A 93 -0.17 -9.06 2.20
N GLN A 94 0.36 -8.96 0.98
CA GLN A 94 1.80 -9.15 0.75
C GLN A 94 2.62 -8.04 1.44
N PHE A 95 2.09 -6.82 1.51
CA PHE A 95 2.69 -5.71 2.25
C PHE A 95 2.86 -6.07 3.72
N PHE A 96 1.84 -6.54 4.43
CA PHE A 96 2.01 -6.90 5.85
C PHE A 96 3.09 -7.96 6.06
N ASN A 97 3.13 -8.99 5.21
CA ASN A 97 4.13 -10.05 5.31
C ASN A 97 5.56 -9.54 5.06
N LYS A 98 5.77 -8.73 4.02
CA LYS A 98 7.09 -8.17 3.72
C LYS A 98 7.49 -7.07 4.70
N MET A 99 6.56 -6.23 5.13
CA MET A 99 6.83 -5.14 6.07
C MET A 99 7.25 -5.66 7.45
N LYS A 100 6.70 -6.79 7.90
CA LYS A 100 7.16 -7.46 9.14
C LYS A 100 8.61 -7.93 9.00
N LYS A 101 8.93 -8.66 7.92
CA LYS A 101 10.31 -9.07 7.63
C LYS A 101 11.26 -7.89 7.53
N TRP A 102 10.85 -6.83 6.83
CA TRP A 102 11.61 -5.59 6.74
C TRP A 102 11.84 -4.98 8.11
N SER A 103 10.81 -4.92 8.95
CA SER A 103 10.90 -4.37 10.30
C SER A 103 11.88 -5.14 11.18
N ASP A 104 11.96 -6.46 10.99
CA ASP A 104 12.91 -7.32 11.69
C ASP A 104 14.34 -7.10 11.18
N MET A 105 14.55 -7.09 9.85
CA MET A 105 15.87 -6.87 9.22
C MET A 105 16.44 -5.47 9.51
N ALA A 106 15.60 -4.43 9.41
CA ALA A 106 15.96 -3.04 9.68
C ALA A 106 16.01 -2.71 11.20
N ASN A 107 15.72 -3.69 12.06
CA ASN A 107 15.64 -3.54 13.50
C ASN A 107 14.78 -2.33 13.94
N LEU A 108 13.59 -2.21 13.37
CA LEU A 108 12.70 -1.08 13.65
C LEU A 108 12.17 -1.13 15.08
N ARG A 109 11.89 0.05 15.64
CA ARG A 109 11.39 0.20 17.01
C ARG A 109 10.03 -0.47 17.18
N LYS A 110 9.75 -0.92 18.40
CA LYS A 110 8.52 -1.64 18.74
C LYS A 110 7.26 -0.83 18.41
N GLU A 111 7.29 0.49 18.62
CA GLU A 111 6.13 1.35 18.34
C GLU A 111 5.75 1.33 16.86
N PHE A 112 6.73 1.18 15.95
CA PHE A 112 6.46 1.06 14.53
C PHE A 112 5.85 -0.30 14.20
N ARG A 113 6.39 -1.39 14.76
CA ARG A 113 5.86 -2.75 14.58
C ARG A 113 4.41 -2.85 15.07
N ASP A 114 4.12 -2.28 16.25
CA ASP A 114 2.78 -2.24 16.84
C ASP A 114 1.77 -1.49 15.95
N LYS A 115 2.22 -0.43 15.25
CA LYS A 115 1.38 0.30 14.27
C LYS A 115 1.04 -0.56 13.05
N ILE A 116 2.00 -1.33 12.52
CA ILE A 116 1.76 -2.27 11.42
C ILE A 116 0.78 -3.36 11.86
N ASP A 117 0.97 -3.95 13.04
CA ASP A 117 0.10 -5.01 13.56
C ASP A 117 -1.33 -4.51 13.84
N ARG A 118 -1.46 -3.25 14.31
CA ARG A 118 -2.78 -2.63 14.48
C ARG A 118 -3.46 -2.41 13.14
N LEU A 119 -2.71 -1.98 12.12
CA LEU A 119 -3.24 -1.76 10.78
C LEU A 119 -3.73 -3.07 10.15
N GLU A 120 -2.98 -4.16 10.29
CA GLU A 120 -3.37 -5.49 9.82
C GLU A 120 -4.63 -6.00 10.52
N ARG A 121 -4.71 -5.87 11.85
CA ARG A 121 -5.90 -6.24 12.62
C ARG A 121 -7.13 -5.46 12.19
N ASN A 122 -7.00 -4.14 12.02
CA ASN A 122 -8.10 -3.29 11.54
C ASN A 122 -8.54 -3.71 10.14
N PHE A 123 -7.60 -3.99 9.24
CA PHE A 123 -7.91 -4.48 7.90
C PHE A 123 -8.67 -5.81 7.94
N ALA A 124 -8.24 -6.76 8.77
CA ALA A 124 -8.92 -8.05 8.92
C ALA A 124 -10.37 -7.87 9.42
N VAL A 125 -10.57 -7.05 10.45
CA VAL A 125 -11.91 -6.74 10.98
C VAL A 125 -12.80 -6.10 9.91
N SER A 126 -12.31 -5.05 9.24
CA SER A 126 -13.06 -4.37 8.17
C SER A 126 -13.39 -5.30 7.01
N THR A 127 -12.47 -6.20 6.63
CA THR A 127 -12.71 -7.18 5.57
C THR A 127 -13.79 -8.19 5.95
N VAL A 128 -13.79 -8.67 7.20
CA VAL A 128 -14.83 -9.59 7.70
C VAL A 128 -16.20 -8.90 7.73
N ILE A 129 -16.25 -7.64 8.20
CA ILE A 129 -17.49 -6.85 8.22
C ILE A 129 -18.00 -6.64 6.80
N PHE A 130 -17.13 -6.21 5.88
CA PHE A 130 -17.50 -6.00 4.49
C PHE A 130 -18.10 -7.28 3.86
N LYS A 131 -17.42 -8.42 4.02
CA LYS A 131 -17.90 -9.72 3.50
C LYS A 131 -19.25 -10.14 4.09
N LYS A 132 -19.55 -9.77 5.34
CA LYS A 132 -20.86 -10.04 5.95
C LYS A 132 -21.93 -9.07 5.48
N PHE A 133 -21.58 -7.81 5.25
CA PHE A 133 -22.53 -6.76 4.89
C PHE A 133 -22.89 -6.78 3.40
N GLU A 134 -21.94 -7.13 2.52
CA GLU A 134 -22.13 -7.21 1.07
C GLU A 134 -23.40 -7.99 0.66
N PRO A 135 -23.64 -9.23 1.10
CA PRO A 135 -24.85 -9.96 0.71
C PRO A 135 -26.14 -9.32 1.29
N ILE A 136 -26.09 -8.74 2.49
CA ILE A 136 -27.24 -8.05 3.10
C ILE A 136 -27.59 -6.80 2.28
N PHE A 137 -26.57 -6.05 1.87
CA PHE A 137 -26.73 -4.86 1.04
C PHE A 137 -27.37 -5.22 -0.31
N LEU A 138 -26.89 -6.28 -0.97
CA LEU A 138 -27.40 -6.73 -2.26
C LEU A 138 -28.82 -7.33 -2.16
N ASP A 139 -29.22 -7.85 -1.00
CA ASP A 139 -30.58 -8.32 -0.74
C ASP A 139 -31.58 -7.15 -0.59
N ILE A 140 -31.17 -6.08 0.10
CA ILE A 140 -32.01 -4.90 0.35
C ILE A 140 -32.07 -3.97 -0.86
N PHE A 141 -30.93 -3.75 -1.52
CA PHE A 141 -30.80 -2.80 -2.62
C PHE A 141 -30.65 -3.52 -3.94
N ARG A 142 -31.65 -3.37 -4.81
CA ARG A 142 -31.57 -3.83 -6.20
C ARG A 142 -30.75 -2.86 -7.02
N ASN A 143 -29.85 -3.39 -7.83
CA ASN A 143 -29.13 -2.60 -8.81
C ASN A 143 -30.10 -2.16 -9.91
N PRO A 144 -30.30 -0.84 -10.13
CA PRO A 144 -31.23 -0.34 -11.14
C PRO A 144 -30.82 -0.71 -12.58
N MET A 145 -29.56 -1.10 -12.80
CA MET A 145 -29.08 -1.60 -14.09
C MET A 145 -29.49 -3.05 -14.37
N ASP A 146 -29.89 -3.80 -13.34
CA ASP A 146 -30.37 -5.18 -13.45
C ASP A 146 -31.90 -5.26 -13.60
N GLU A 147 -32.60 -4.11 -13.68
CA GLU A 147 -34.02 -4.09 -14.04
C GLU A 147 -34.19 -4.49 -15.51
N PRO A 148 -34.92 -5.58 -15.84
CA PRO A 148 -35.24 -5.88 -17.22
C PRO A 148 -36.06 -4.72 -17.80
N ALA A 149 -35.71 -4.28 -19.01
CA ALA A 149 -36.43 -3.23 -19.72
C ALA A 149 -37.94 -3.53 -19.67
N LYS A 150 -38.71 -2.68 -18.98
CA LYS A 150 -40.16 -2.84 -18.81
C LYS A 150 -40.77 -3.06 -20.19
N GLN A 151 -41.25 -4.28 -20.44
CA GLN A 151 -41.97 -4.60 -21.67
C GLN A 151 -43.16 -3.64 -21.76
N ASN A 152 -43.10 -2.70 -22.69
CA ASN A 152 -44.24 -1.87 -23.06
C ASN A 152 -45.36 -2.81 -23.53
N ARG A 153 -46.34 -3.06 -22.65
CA ARG A 153 -47.57 -3.75 -23.02
C ARG A 153 -48.35 -2.83 -23.96
N SER A 154 -48.12 -2.98 -25.25
CA SER A 154 -48.94 -2.37 -26.30
C SER A 154 -50.39 -2.77 -26.06
N ARG A 155 -51.21 -1.81 -25.64
CA ARG A 155 -52.68 -1.96 -25.55
C ARG A 155 -53.18 -2.33 -26.95
N LYS A 156 -53.65 -3.56 -27.12
CA LYS A 156 -54.36 -3.98 -28.32
C LYS A 156 -55.67 -3.17 -28.37
N GLN A 157 -55.75 -2.23 -29.31
CA GLN A 157 -56.95 -1.45 -29.58
C GLN A 157 -57.98 -2.38 -30.24
N ARG A 158 -59.23 -2.28 -29.78
CA ARG A 158 -60.34 -3.18 -30.10
C ARG A 158 -61.15 -2.62 -31.27
#